data_AF-A0A3D3L5V0-F1
#
_entry.id   AF-A0A3D3L5V0-F1
#
_cell.length_a   1.000
_cell.length_b   1.000
_cell.length_c   1.000
_cell.angle_alpha   90.00
_cell.angle_beta   90.00
_cell.angle_gamma   90.00
#
_symmetry.space_group_name_H-M   'P 1'
#
loop_
_entity.id
_entity.type
_entity.pdbx_description
1 polymer ?
#
loop_
_entity_poly.entity_id
_entity_poly.type
_entity_poly.pdbx_seq_one_letter_code
_entity_poly.pdbx_strand_id
1 'polypeptide(L)'
;EQFLRSRSRKTSTPKEEGFAEQPLFPDYYSVSIAQKEEKGAVNFSSKGDTVFFVEVDTSLEKIVTHRISLDMGKMPVKTKANFEYKTERPVDAPVTQISLIHDLKTNMLLVSKSPVSSAIPQSFNPEAWDSQFHKYPEYLFDGFPATISMESFDAGIQFRIEEEVEIAKQTPFIEMVSPSDPSQKFKMYFKSGNVKSIKSVVKIRKSGSRKTVTRIDFIGEVNPIAVYVSLDELPIGATEKVRTSKEEEPTVGDTEKVRTPKEEDDSEVGEKLNDMGGQRIDK
;
A
#
# COMPACT_ATOMS: atom_id res chain seq x y z
N GLU A 1 -3.54 2.26 55.27
CA GLU A 1 -3.82 1.13 54.35
C GLU A 1 -3.21 1.50 52.98
N GLN A 2 -2.63 0.64 52.15
CA GLN A 2 -3.07 -0.67 51.60
C GLN A 2 -4.27 -0.56 50.64
N PHE A 3 -4.29 -1.16 49.43
CA PHE A 3 -3.24 -1.89 48.69
C PHE A 3 -3.54 -2.01 47.17
N LEU A 4 -2.47 -2.09 46.36
CA LEU A 4 -2.28 -2.82 45.09
C LEU A 4 -3.28 -2.80 43.88
N ARG A 5 -2.71 -2.43 42.71
CA ARG A 5 -2.66 -3.15 41.41
C ARG A 5 -3.98 -3.59 40.72
N SER A 6 -4.11 -3.39 39.40
CA SER A 6 -3.34 -4.18 38.41
C SER A 6 -3.09 -3.50 37.06
N ARG A 7 -2.02 -3.94 36.37
CA ARG A 7 -1.81 -3.70 34.93
C ARG A 7 -2.50 -4.81 34.14
N SER A 8 -3.21 -4.46 33.07
CA SER A 8 -3.43 -5.38 31.95
C SER A 8 -2.59 -4.93 30.75
N ARG A 9 -1.85 -5.87 30.16
CA ARG A 9 -0.88 -5.62 29.07
C ARG A 9 -1.52 -6.04 27.74
N LYS A 10 -2.24 -5.14 27.08
CA LYS A 10 -2.58 -5.31 25.66
C LYS A 10 -1.44 -4.74 24.82
N THR A 11 -0.74 -5.63 24.11
CA THR A 11 0.21 -5.28 23.06
C THR A 11 -0.56 -4.76 21.85
N SER A 12 -0.74 -3.45 21.76
CA SER A 12 -1.07 -2.80 20.48
C SER A 12 0.14 -2.90 19.56
N THR A 13 -0.05 -3.44 18.36
CA THR A 13 0.89 -3.24 17.25
C THR A 13 1.07 -1.74 16.98
N PRO A 14 2.22 -1.30 16.45
CA PRO A 14 2.38 0.07 16.01
C PRO A 14 1.37 0.33 14.87
N LYS A 15 0.47 1.29 15.06
CA LYS A 15 -0.16 1.93 13.90
C LYS A 15 0.88 2.84 13.27
N GLU A 16 1.09 2.73 11.96
CA GLU A 16 1.74 3.80 11.23
C GLU A 16 0.86 5.05 11.30
N GLU A 17 1.39 6.09 11.94
CA GLU A 17 0.91 7.46 11.75
C GLU A 17 1.38 7.93 10.37
N GLY A 18 0.67 7.47 9.34
CA GLY A 18 0.65 8.09 8.03
C GLY A 18 -0.54 9.02 7.87
N PHE A 19 -0.59 9.69 6.72
CA PHE A 19 -1.64 10.63 6.28
C PHE A 19 -3.07 10.30 6.73
N ALA A 20 -3.89 11.37 6.82
CA ALA A 20 -5.34 11.24 6.72
C ALA A 20 -5.74 10.33 5.54
N GLU A 21 -6.81 9.55 5.74
CA GLU A 21 -7.15 8.34 4.98
C GLU A 21 -6.92 8.47 3.46
N GLN A 22 -6.38 7.42 2.84
CA GLN A 22 -6.26 7.35 1.38
C GLN A 22 -7.59 7.77 0.73
N PRO A 23 -7.60 8.79 -0.16
CA PRO A 23 -8.84 9.26 -0.76
C PRO A 23 -9.60 8.08 -1.39
N LEU A 24 -10.86 7.91 -0.98
CA LEU A 24 -11.72 6.76 -1.31
C LEU A 24 -12.23 6.80 -2.77
N PHE A 25 -11.32 7.03 -3.72
CA PHE A 25 -11.56 6.97 -5.15
C PHE A 25 -11.03 5.64 -5.67
N PRO A 26 -11.85 4.79 -6.34
CA PRO A 26 -11.37 3.53 -6.90
C PRO A 26 -10.35 3.74 -8.04
N ASP A 27 -10.43 4.91 -8.71
CA ASP A 27 -9.47 5.34 -9.72
C ASP A 27 -8.57 6.47 -9.17
N TYR A 28 -7.65 6.10 -8.28
CA TYR A 28 -6.71 7.02 -7.63
C TYR A 28 -5.29 6.88 -8.18
N TYR A 29 -4.63 8.01 -8.43
CA TYR A 29 -3.20 8.07 -8.73
C TYR A 29 -2.53 9.11 -7.83
N SER A 30 -1.37 8.79 -7.26
CA SER A 30 -0.58 9.78 -6.53
C SER A 30 0.92 9.53 -6.59
N VAL A 31 1.67 10.60 -6.31
CA VAL A 31 3.11 10.57 -6.04
C VAL A 31 3.38 11.36 -4.77
N SER A 32 3.94 10.70 -3.75
CA SER A 32 4.43 11.30 -2.51
C SER A 32 5.96 11.37 -2.53
N ILE A 33 6.53 12.44 -1.97
CA ILE A 33 7.96 12.57 -1.67
C ILE A 33 8.14 12.97 -0.22
N ALA A 34 8.73 12.09 0.58
CA ALA A 34 9.18 12.37 1.94
C ALA A 34 10.66 12.75 1.92
N GLN A 35 10.99 13.92 2.46
CA GLN A 35 12.36 14.44 2.54
C GLN A 35 12.65 15.01 3.93
N LYS A 36 13.94 15.07 4.29
CA LYS A 36 14.37 15.67 5.56
C LYS A 36 14.10 17.17 5.54
N GLU A 37 13.57 17.70 6.64
CA GLU A 37 13.24 19.11 6.77
C GLU A 37 14.49 19.99 6.64
N GLU A 38 14.45 20.97 5.75
CA GLU A 38 15.55 21.91 5.53
C GLU A 38 15.57 23.04 6.56
N LYS A 39 16.77 23.56 6.86
CA LYS A 39 16.93 24.76 7.68
C LYS A 39 16.54 26.02 6.89
N GLY A 40 15.26 26.35 6.94
CA GLY A 40 14.68 27.56 6.34
C GLY A 40 13.70 27.24 5.20
N ALA A 41 12.68 28.08 5.05
CA ALA A 41 11.53 27.82 4.18
C ALA A 41 11.93 27.45 2.73
N VAL A 42 11.42 26.30 2.26
CA VAL A 42 11.48 25.90 0.86
C VAL A 42 10.11 26.17 0.25
N ASN A 43 9.97 27.25 -0.50
CA ASN A 43 8.74 27.48 -1.27
C ASN A 43 8.67 26.50 -2.45
N PHE A 44 7.45 26.09 -2.78
CA PHE A 44 7.14 25.30 -3.97
C PHE A 44 5.99 25.93 -4.75
N SER A 45 6.13 25.94 -6.07
CA SER A 45 5.09 26.38 -7.02
C SER A 45 4.50 25.17 -7.76
N SER A 46 3.20 25.23 -8.07
CA SER A 46 2.47 24.22 -8.84
C SER A 46 1.93 24.79 -10.15
N LYS A 47 1.84 23.95 -11.19
CA LYS A 47 1.24 24.30 -12.49
C LYS A 47 0.74 23.04 -13.20
N GLY A 48 -0.51 23.03 -13.66
CA GLY A 48 -1.06 21.89 -14.40
C GLY A 48 -2.56 21.98 -14.61
N ASP A 49 -3.18 20.84 -14.92
CA ASP A 49 -4.63 20.70 -14.95
C ASP A 49 -5.19 20.68 -13.50
N THR A 50 -6.35 21.32 -13.29
CA THR A 50 -6.99 21.54 -11.97
C THR A 50 -7.59 20.28 -11.32
N VAL A 51 -7.25 19.10 -11.84
CA VAL A 51 -7.63 17.78 -11.30
C VAL A 51 -6.54 17.19 -10.40
N PHE A 52 -5.37 17.84 -10.35
CA PHE A 52 -4.30 17.54 -9.41
C PHE A 52 -4.43 18.38 -8.14
N PHE A 53 -4.17 17.74 -7.00
CA PHE A 53 -4.17 18.34 -5.66
C PHE A 53 -2.79 18.17 -5.03
N VAL A 54 -2.38 19.11 -4.17
CA VAL A 54 -1.14 19.02 -3.40
C VAL A 54 -1.47 19.09 -1.91
N GLU A 55 -1.03 18.08 -1.18
CA GLU A 55 -1.02 18.03 0.28
C GLU A 55 0.44 18.11 0.75
N VAL A 56 0.68 18.76 1.89
CA VAL A 56 1.99 18.79 2.54
C VAL A 56 1.80 18.42 4.00
N ASP A 57 2.41 17.31 4.40
CA ASP A 57 2.37 16.78 5.76
C ASP A 57 3.70 17.04 6.47
N THR A 58 3.61 17.58 7.68
CA THR A 58 4.74 17.88 8.58
C THR A 58 4.51 17.29 9.98
N SER A 59 3.62 16.29 10.11
CA SER A 59 3.31 15.61 11.37
C SER A 59 4.47 14.77 11.91
N LEU A 60 5.30 14.22 11.01
CA LEU A 60 6.48 13.44 11.37
C LEU A 60 7.68 14.36 11.61
N GLU A 61 8.17 14.37 12.85
CA GLU A 61 9.29 15.23 13.26
C GLU A 61 10.51 15.09 12.32
N LYS A 62 11.02 16.23 11.83
CA LYS A 62 12.15 16.37 10.89
C LYS A 62 11.91 15.82 9.47
N ILE A 63 10.68 15.44 9.09
CA ILE A 63 10.31 14.98 7.75
C ILE A 63 9.15 15.81 7.20
N VAL A 64 9.31 16.32 5.98
CA VAL A 64 8.23 16.95 5.22
C VAL A 64 7.85 16.02 4.07
N THR A 65 6.56 15.67 3.98
CA THR A 65 6.05 14.81 2.90
C THR A 65 5.10 15.60 2.00
N HIS A 66 5.49 15.80 0.75
CA HIS A 66 4.66 16.44 -0.27
C HIS A 66 3.94 15.37 -1.08
N ARG A 67 2.61 15.38 -1.13
CA ARG A 67 1.78 14.40 -1.82
C ARG A 67 1.01 15.07 -2.96
N ILE A 68 1.22 14.57 -4.17
CA ILE A 68 0.56 15.02 -5.39
C ILE A 68 -0.49 13.97 -5.75
N SER A 69 -1.77 14.31 -5.59
CA SER A 69 -2.93 13.44 -5.83
C SER A 69 -3.62 13.79 -7.15
N LEU A 70 -4.14 12.80 -7.88
CA LEU A 70 -5.03 12.98 -9.03
C LEU A 70 -6.34 12.21 -8.81
N ASP A 71 -7.46 12.92 -8.89
CA ASP A 71 -8.77 12.30 -9.06
C ASP A 71 -8.97 11.97 -10.54
N MET A 72 -8.91 10.68 -10.90
CA MET A 72 -9.09 10.26 -12.29
C MET A 72 -10.55 10.26 -12.73
N GLY A 73 -11.51 10.13 -11.81
CA GLY A 73 -12.94 10.26 -12.10
C GLY A 73 -13.32 11.68 -12.53
N LYS A 74 -12.57 12.70 -12.04
CA LYS A 74 -12.69 14.10 -12.47
C LYS A 74 -11.81 14.47 -13.66
N MET A 75 -11.04 13.56 -14.26
CA MET A 75 -10.22 13.89 -15.44
C MET A 75 -11.10 14.45 -16.57
N PRO A 76 -10.66 15.53 -17.25
CA PRO A 76 -11.41 16.08 -18.38
C PRO A 76 -11.53 15.07 -19.52
N VAL A 77 -12.52 15.27 -20.40
CA VAL A 77 -12.71 14.47 -21.65
C VAL A 77 -11.44 14.47 -22.54
N LYS A 78 -10.54 15.44 -22.34
CA LYS A 78 -9.15 15.40 -22.83
C LYS A 78 -8.42 14.22 -22.17
N THR A 79 -8.10 13.18 -22.94
CA THR A 79 -7.53 11.90 -22.48
C THR A 79 -6.08 11.97 -21.95
N LYS A 80 -5.65 13.13 -21.44
CA LYS A 80 -4.34 13.42 -20.84
C LYS A 80 -4.54 14.52 -19.79
N ALA A 81 -4.05 14.29 -18.57
CA ALA A 81 -3.82 15.33 -17.57
C ALA A 81 -2.31 15.47 -17.30
N ASN A 82 -1.86 16.65 -16.89
CA ASN A 82 -0.44 16.96 -16.64
C ASN A 82 -0.22 17.98 -15.53
N PHE A 83 0.91 17.86 -14.82
CA PHE A 83 1.23 18.63 -13.63
C PHE A 83 2.75 18.77 -13.41
N GLU A 84 3.17 19.93 -12.94
CA GLU A 84 4.52 20.26 -12.47
C GLU A 84 4.40 20.86 -11.05
N TYR A 85 5.21 20.36 -10.11
CA TYR A 85 5.42 20.91 -8.77
C TYR A 85 6.92 21.06 -8.55
N LYS A 86 7.41 22.23 -8.17
CA LYS A 86 8.85 22.51 -8.12
C LYS A 86 9.23 23.54 -7.06
N THR A 87 10.45 23.43 -6.54
CA THR A 87 10.97 24.48 -5.66
C THR A 87 11.08 25.81 -6.43
N GLU A 88 10.82 26.92 -5.76
CA GLU A 88 11.02 28.26 -6.33
C GLU A 88 12.49 28.70 -6.30
N ARG A 89 13.36 27.97 -5.59
CA ARG A 89 14.78 28.28 -5.50
C ARG A 89 15.49 28.01 -6.84
N PRO A 90 16.31 28.94 -7.36
CA PRO A 90 17.24 28.64 -8.44
C PRO A 90 18.34 27.70 -7.89
N VAL A 91 18.63 26.62 -8.61
CA VAL A 91 19.55 25.56 -8.15
C VAL A 91 20.39 25.04 -9.31
N ASP A 92 21.61 25.57 -9.43
CA ASP A 92 22.65 25.13 -10.38
C ASP A 92 23.52 24.02 -9.79
N ALA A 93 22.86 23.01 -9.21
CA ALA A 93 23.47 21.76 -8.76
C ALA A 93 23.26 20.66 -9.81
N PRO A 94 24.10 19.59 -9.81
CA PRO A 94 23.79 18.34 -10.50
C PRO A 94 22.38 17.84 -10.13
N VAL A 95 21.71 17.19 -11.07
CA VAL A 95 20.34 16.69 -10.89
C VAL A 95 20.32 15.19 -11.06
N THR A 96 19.91 14.46 -10.02
CA THR A 96 19.45 13.08 -10.19
C THR A 96 18.00 13.11 -10.64
N GLN A 97 17.68 12.44 -11.74
CA GLN A 97 16.30 12.21 -12.18
C GLN A 97 15.91 10.75 -11.91
N ILE A 98 14.80 10.56 -11.22
CA ILE A 98 14.06 9.29 -11.16
C ILE A 98 12.84 9.41 -12.07
N SER A 99 12.59 8.44 -12.94
CA SER A 99 11.34 8.35 -13.72
C SER A 99 10.58 7.07 -13.39
N LEU A 100 9.26 7.19 -13.20
CA LEU A 100 8.34 6.06 -12.97
C LEU A 100 7.31 6.06 -14.10
N ILE A 101 7.17 4.96 -14.83
CA ILE A 101 6.31 4.86 -16.02
C ILE A 101 5.55 3.54 -15.98
N HIS A 102 4.31 3.56 -15.48
CA HIS A 102 3.42 2.38 -15.51
C HIS A 102 2.57 2.39 -16.78
N ASP A 103 2.75 1.40 -17.64
CA ASP A 103 1.88 1.15 -18.79
C ASP A 103 0.83 0.09 -18.44
N LEU A 104 -0.34 0.54 -18.01
CA LEU A 104 -1.45 -0.31 -17.57
C LEU A 104 -2.18 -1.00 -18.75
N LYS A 105 -1.65 -0.92 -19.98
CA LYS A 105 -2.06 -1.82 -21.09
C LYS A 105 -1.27 -3.15 -21.07
N THR A 106 -0.05 -3.16 -20.55
CA THR A 106 0.84 -4.33 -20.52
C THR A 106 1.26 -4.73 -19.11
N ASN A 107 0.68 -4.07 -18.09
CA ASN A 107 1.08 -4.11 -16.69
C ASN A 107 2.62 -4.11 -16.52
N MET A 108 3.29 -3.10 -17.07
CA MET A 108 4.75 -2.94 -16.97
C MET A 108 5.10 -1.60 -16.32
N LEU A 109 5.97 -1.61 -15.32
CA LEU A 109 6.50 -0.44 -14.62
C LEU A 109 7.99 -0.26 -14.93
N LEU A 110 8.28 0.69 -15.82
CA LEU A 110 9.65 1.15 -16.07
C LEU A 110 10.05 2.17 -14.99
N VAL A 111 11.18 1.89 -14.34
CA VAL A 111 11.80 2.68 -13.27
C VAL A 111 13.20 3.07 -13.76
N SER A 112 13.49 4.35 -14.00
CA SER A 112 14.81 4.78 -14.47
C SER A 112 15.50 5.79 -13.56
N LYS A 113 16.82 5.68 -13.41
CA LYS A 113 17.70 6.61 -12.67
C LYS A 113 18.75 7.21 -13.61
N SER A 114 18.92 8.53 -13.57
CA SER A 114 20.04 9.25 -14.20
C SER A 114 20.66 10.20 -13.18
N PRO A 115 22.00 10.26 -13.00
CA PRO A 115 23.02 9.48 -13.69
C PRO A 115 22.93 7.98 -13.34
N VAL A 116 23.29 7.14 -14.32
CA VAL A 116 23.19 5.69 -14.23
C VAL A 116 24.24 5.09 -13.29
N SER A 117 23.82 4.17 -12.43
CA SER A 117 24.71 3.35 -11.59
C SER A 117 25.16 2.05 -12.27
N SER A 118 24.43 1.60 -13.30
CA SER A 118 24.85 0.58 -14.27
C SER A 118 24.28 0.92 -15.65
N ALA A 119 24.98 0.55 -16.71
CA ALA A 119 24.49 0.64 -18.09
C ALA A 119 23.70 -0.60 -18.55
N ILE A 120 23.46 -1.56 -17.65
CA ILE A 120 22.74 -2.82 -17.93
C ILE A 120 21.39 -2.78 -17.18
N PRO A 121 20.25 -2.60 -17.88
CA PRO A 121 18.93 -2.67 -17.27
C PRO A 121 18.63 -4.06 -16.72
N GLN A 122 17.85 -4.14 -15.64
CA GLN A 122 17.41 -5.39 -15.01
C GLN A 122 15.88 -5.50 -15.12
N SER A 123 15.36 -6.63 -15.61
CA SER A 123 13.92 -6.92 -15.58
C SER A 123 13.57 -7.98 -14.54
N PHE A 124 12.43 -7.78 -13.86
CA PHE A 124 11.86 -8.72 -12.92
C PHE A 124 10.39 -8.95 -13.26
N ASN A 125 10.02 -10.21 -13.50
CA ASN A 125 8.64 -10.65 -13.65
C ASN A 125 8.24 -11.43 -12.38
N PRO A 126 7.37 -10.86 -11.51
CA PRO A 126 6.91 -11.53 -10.30
C PRO A 126 6.11 -12.81 -10.57
N GLU A 127 5.26 -12.84 -11.60
CA GLU A 127 4.45 -14.01 -11.97
C GLU A 127 5.31 -15.21 -12.38
N ALA A 128 6.43 -14.94 -13.05
CA ALA A 128 7.41 -15.96 -13.42
C ALA A 128 8.27 -16.45 -12.23
N TRP A 129 8.23 -15.75 -11.09
CA TRP A 129 8.87 -16.16 -9.84
C TRP A 129 7.90 -16.90 -8.91
N ASP A 130 6.69 -16.35 -8.72
CA ASP A 130 5.54 -17.04 -8.15
C ASP A 130 4.24 -16.59 -8.84
N SER A 131 3.48 -17.56 -9.33
CA SER A 131 2.13 -17.42 -9.89
C SER A 131 1.14 -16.62 -9.01
N GLN A 132 1.33 -16.58 -7.68
CA GLN A 132 0.51 -15.75 -6.79
C GLN A 132 0.66 -14.25 -7.09
N PHE A 133 1.77 -13.83 -7.69
CA PHE A 133 2.05 -12.43 -8.01
C PHE A 133 1.59 -11.97 -9.41
N HIS A 134 0.73 -12.73 -10.12
CA HIS A 134 0.16 -12.39 -11.44
C HIS A 134 -0.53 -11.00 -11.55
N LYS A 135 -0.83 -10.34 -10.43
CA LYS A 135 -1.38 -8.97 -10.39
C LYS A 135 -0.31 -7.87 -10.36
N TYR A 136 0.90 -8.18 -9.89
CA TYR A 136 2.01 -7.23 -9.90
C TYR A 136 2.52 -7.03 -11.33
N PRO A 137 3.02 -5.83 -11.68
CA PRO A 137 3.59 -5.59 -13.01
C PRO A 137 4.93 -6.30 -13.21
N GLU A 138 5.36 -6.42 -14.48
CA GLU A 138 6.79 -6.56 -14.80
C GLU A 138 7.52 -5.25 -14.48
N TYR A 139 8.66 -5.33 -13.80
CA TYR A 139 9.48 -4.17 -13.46
C TYR A 139 10.74 -4.14 -14.30
N LEU A 140 10.99 -3.00 -14.97
CA LEU A 140 12.24 -2.76 -15.68
C LEU A 140 13.00 -1.64 -14.98
N PHE A 141 14.12 -1.97 -14.34
CA PHE A 141 15.00 -1.01 -13.67
C PHE A 141 16.16 -0.62 -14.61
N ASP A 142 16.22 0.65 -14.98
CA ASP A 142 17.25 1.23 -15.85
C ASP A 142 18.11 2.25 -15.09
N GLY A 143 19.43 2.16 -15.21
CA GLY A 143 20.36 3.01 -14.46
C GLY A 143 20.51 2.68 -12.97
N PHE A 144 20.00 1.54 -12.50
CA PHE A 144 20.21 1.02 -11.14
C PHE A 144 21.46 0.11 -11.08
N PRO A 145 22.04 -0.17 -9.89
CA PRO A 145 23.09 -1.17 -9.75
C PRO A 145 22.66 -2.53 -10.31
N ALA A 146 23.56 -3.25 -11.00
CA ALA A 146 23.28 -4.59 -11.53
C ALA A 146 23.15 -5.68 -10.45
N THR A 147 23.41 -5.33 -9.18
CA THR A 147 23.23 -6.16 -7.98
C THR A 147 21.82 -6.07 -7.40
N ILE A 148 20.91 -5.26 -7.98
CA ILE A 148 19.51 -5.21 -7.54
C ILE A 148 18.87 -6.60 -7.63
N SER A 149 18.17 -7.02 -6.58
CA SER A 149 17.52 -8.32 -6.48
C SER A 149 16.07 -8.18 -6.02
N MET A 150 15.22 -9.15 -6.39
CA MET A 150 13.82 -9.22 -5.98
C MET A 150 13.64 -10.32 -4.90
N GLU A 151 12.90 -10.00 -3.85
CA GLU A 151 12.59 -10.90 -2.74
C GLU A 151 11.16 -10.68 -2.21
N SER A 152 10.64 -11.61 -1.42
CA SER A 152 9.34 -11.47 -0.75
C SER A 152 9.46 -10.66 0.52
N PHE A 153 8.42 -9.91 0.85
CA PHE A 153 8.32 -9.09 2.06
C PHE A 153 6.94 -9.24 2.71
N ASP A 154 6.81 -8.99 4.00
CA ASP A 154 5.57 -9.23 4.78
C ASP A 154 4.30 -8.55 4.19
N ALA A 155 4.48 -7.49 3.39
CA ALA A 155 3.41 -6.75 2.72
C ALA A 155 3.36 -6.91 1.19
N GLY A 156 4.19 -7.79 0.59
CA GLY A 156 4.25 -7.98 -0.86
C GLY A 156 5.63 -8.40 -1.36
N ILE A 157 6.24 -7.59 -2.24
CA ILE A 157 7.59 -7.83 -2.77
C ILE A 157 8.52 -6.66 -2.45
N GLN A 158 9.81 -6.96 -2.38
CA GLN A 158 10.89 -6.00 -2.14
C GLN A 158 11.93 -6.12 -3.25
N PHE A 159 12.47 -4.97 -3.68
CA PHE A 159 13.70 -4.90 -4.47
C PHE A 159 14.82 -4.34 -3.60
N ARG A 160 15.83 -5.15 -3.31
CA ARG A 160 17.02 -4.73 -2.54
C ARG A 160 18.02 -4.11 -3.51
N ILE A 161 18.46 -2.86 -3.25
CA ILE A 161 19.38 -2.13 -4.13
C ILE A 161 20.75 -1.95 -3.46
N GLU A 162 20.75 -1.77 -2.13
CA GLU A 162 21.94 -1.76 -1.28
C GLU A 162 21.80 -2.80 -0.16
N GLU A 163 22.91 -3.41 0.24
CA GLU A 163 22.95 -4.44 1.29
C GLU A 163 23.04 -3.81 2.69
N GLU A 164 22.53 -4.51 3.71
CA GLU A 164 22.66 -4.19 5.15
C GLU A 164 22.14 -2.80 5.63
N VAL A 165 21.36 -2.07 4.82
CA VAL A 165 20.81 -0.76 5.21
C VAL A 165 19.45 -0.88 5.92
N GLU A 166 19.38 -0.45 7.19
CA GLU A 166 18.13 -0.36 7.95
C GLU A 166 17.25 0.83 7.51
N ILE A 167 15.96 0.58 7.27
CA ILE A 167 14.97 1.61 6.91
C ILE A 167 14.20 2.06 8.17
N ALA A 168 14.62 3.19 8.75
CA ALA A 168 13.94 3.83 9.88
C ALA A 168 12.73 4.68 9.46
N LYS A 169 11.84 5.04 10.41
CA LYS A 169 10.64 5.90 10.17
C LYS A 169 10.99 7.25 9.49
N GLN A 170 12.21 7.75 9.65
CA GLN A 170 12.71 9.01 9.08
C GLN A 170 13.56 8.84 7.80
N THR A 171 13.47 7.70 7.11
CA THR A 171 14.14 7.49 5.82
C THR A 171 13.39 8.19 4.69
N PRO A 172 14.02 9.10 3.91
CA PRO A 172 13.41 9.72 2.74
C PRO A 172 12.89 8.68 1.73
N PHE A 173 11.73 8.94 1.12
CA PHE A 173 11.12 8.03 0.15
C PHE A 173 10.34 8.74 -0.95
N ILE A 174 10.26 8.10 -2.12
CA ILE A 174 9.24 8.34 -3.15
C ILE A 174 8.22 7.22 -3.02
N GLU A 175 6.95 7.58 -3.01
CA GLU A 175 5.84 6.62 -3.06
C GLU A 175 4.97 6.95 -4.27
N MET A 176 4.62 5.95 -5.08
CA MET A 176 3.66 6.08 -6.17
C MET A 176 2.50 5.12 -5.88
N VAL A 177 1.27 5.66 -5.88
CA VAL A 177 0.05 4.83 -5.95
C VAL A 177 -0.40 4.81 -7.40
N SER A 178 -0.41 3.62 -8.00
CA SER A 178 -0.80 3.43 -9.39
C SER A 178 -2.28 3.03 -9.50
N PRO A 179 -3.05 3.57 -10.47
CA PRO A 179 -4.46 3.28 -10.71
C PRO A 179 -4.63 1.95 -11.47
N SER A 180 -3.93 0.92 -11.02
CA SER A 180 -4.14 -0.49 -11.36
C SER A 180 -5.31 -1.06 -10.55
N ASP A 181 -5.76 -2.26 -10.94
CA ASP A 181 -6.75 -3.05 -10.21
C ASP A 181 -6.14 -4.42 -9.87
N PRO A 182 -5.83 -4.71 -8.60
CA PRO A 182 -5.86 -3.81 -7.43
C PRO A 182 -4.82 -2.68 -7.54
N SER A 183 -5.01 -1.59 -6.78
CA SER A 183 -4.09 -0.44 -6.79
C SER A 183 -2.72 -0.80 -6.20
N GLN A 184 -1.65 -0.43 -6.90
CA GLN A 184 -0.27 -0.76 -6.53
C GLN A 184 0.39 0.40 -5.78
N LYS A 185 0.97 0.13 -4.61
CA LYS A 185 1.87 1.05 -3.88
C LYS A 185 3.31 0.68 -4.19
N PHE A 186 4.05 1.54 -4.88
CA PHE A 186 5.49 1.41 -5.13
C PHE A 186 6.24 2.43 -4.28
N LYS A 187 7.09 2.00 -3.34
CA LYS A 187 7.75 2.87 -2.35
C LYS A 187 9.26 2.68 -2.35
N MET A 188 9.99 3.63 -2.94
CA MET A 188 11.46 3.64 -3.04
C MET A 188 12.08 4.50 -1.95
N TYR A 189 13.01 3.94 -1.17
CA TYR A 189 13.72 4.63 -0.10
C TYR A 189 15.10 5.12 -0.54
N PHE A 190 15.59 6.21 0.05
CA PHE A 190 16.87 6.85 -0.28
C PHE A 190 17.63 7.30 0.98
N LYS A 191 18.96 7.34 0.90
CA LYS A 191 19.82 7.87 2.00
C LYS A 191 19.53 9.35 2.30
N SER A 192 19.42 10.13 1.23
CA SER A 192 19.18 11.57 1.21
C SER A 192 18.77 12.02 -0.20
N GLY A 193 18.07 13.14 -0.28
CA GLY A 193 17.69 13.79 -1.54
C GLY A 193 16.63 14.85 -1.30
N ASN A 194 16.84 16.04 -1.84
CA ASN A 194 15.91 17.16 -1.71
C ASN A 194 15.29 17.42 -3.09
N VAL A 195 13.97 17.55 -3.17
CA VAL A 195 13.27 17.54 -4.46
C VAL A 195 13.31 18.89 -5.18
N LYS A 196 13.83 18.89 -6.41
CA LYS A 196 13.88 20.06 -7.30
C LYS A 196 12.55 20.22 -8.03
N SER A 197 12.02 19.14 -8.63
CA SER A 197 10.65 19.13 -9.16
C SER A 197 10.07 17.72 -9.37
N ILE A 198 8.74 17.62 -9.28
CA ILE A 198 7.94 16.48 -9.72
C ILE A 198 7.13 16.90 -10.94
N LYS A 199 7.19 16.10 -12.00
CA LYS A 199 6.41 16.27 -13.25
C LYS A 199 5.63 15.00 -13.53
N SER A 200 4.30 15.08 -13.44
CA SER A 200 3.39 13.96 -13.65
C SER A 200 2.56 14.15 -14.92
N VAL A 201 2.41 13.10 -15.73
CA VAL A 201 1.52 13.05 -16.89
C VAL A 201 0.76 11.73 -16.87
N VAL A 202 -0.56 11.81 -16.76
CA VAL A 202 -1.45 10.64 -16.82
C VAL A 202 -2.23 10.67 -18.13
N LYS A 203 -2.26 9.54 -18.84
CA LYS A 203 -2.93 9.38 -20.14
C LYS A 203 -3.94 8.24 -20.08
N ILE A 204 -5.08 8.45 -20.71
CA ILE A 204 -6.09 7.44 -20.98
C ILE A 204 -6.01 7.13 -22.49
N ARG A 205 -5.99 5.86 -22.88
CA ARG A 205 -6.05 5.46 -24.30
C ARG A 205 -7.51 5.37 -24.76
N LYS A 206 -7.75 5.33 -26.08
CA LYS A 206 -9.09 5.03 -26.65
C LYS A 206 -9.69 3.70 -26.14
N SER A 207 -8.84 2.79 -25.69
CA SER A 207 -9.19 1.49 -25.08
C SER A 207 -9.42 1.54 -23.56
N GLY A 208 -9.57 2.73 -22.95
CA GLY A 208 -9.71 2.91 -21.49
C GLY A 208 -8.40 2.71 -20.70
N SER A 209 -7.58 1.71 -21.08
CA SER A 209 -6.27 1.41 -20.50
C SER A 209 -5.40 2.66 -20.30
N ARG A 210 -4.79 2.78 -19.13
CA ARG A 210 -4.11 3.99 -18.63
C ARG A 210 -2.59 3.94 -18.89
N LYS A 211 -1.91 5.08 -18.78
CA LYS A 211 -0.45 5.18 -18.64
C LYS A 211 -0.05 6.35 -17.76
N THR A 212 0.74 6.10 -16.73
CA THR A 212 1.36 7.13 -15.88
C THR A 212 2.78 7.42 -16.37
N VAL A 213 3.25 8.65 -16.17
CA VAL A 213 4.63 9.08 -16.40
C VAL A 213 4.97 10.12 -15.34
N THR A 214 5.78 9.73 -14.37
CA THR A 214 6.39 10.61 -13.37
C THR A 214 7.85 10.85 -13.72
N ARG A 215 8.32 12.08 -13.52
CA ARG A 215 9.75 12.41 -13.40
C ARG A 215 9.95 13.23 -12.13
N ILE A 216 10.96 12.85 -11.36
CA ILE A 216 11.32 13.48 -10.09
C ILE A 216 12.78 13.89 -10.21
N ASP A 217 12.98 15.18 -10.40
CA ASP A 217 14.29 15.83 -10.43
C ASP A 217 14.67 16.17 -8.98
N PHE A 218 15.86 15.74 -8.54
CA PHE A 218 16.43 16.03 -7.23
C PHE A 218 17.58 17.04 -7.30
N ILE A 219 17.92 17.62 -6.15
CA ILE A 219 19.11 18.43 -5.94
C ILE A 219 20.25 17.49 -5.50
N GLY A 220 21.31 17.41 -6.31
CA GLY A 220 22.49 16.57 -6.05
C GLY A 220 22.32 15.10 -6.47
N GLU A 221 23.22 14.26 -5.96
CA GLU A 221 23.15 12.81 -6.15
C GLU A 221 22.19 12.16 -5.16
N VAL A 222 21.33 11.27 -5.66
CA VAL A 222 20.37 10.50 -4.85
C VAL A 222 20.60 9.01 -5.04
N ASN A 223 20.80 8.32 -3.93
CA ASN A 223 21.14 6.90 -3.84
C ASN A 223 19.95 6.10 -3.28
N PRO A 224 19.27 5.28 -4.12
CA PRO A 224 18.21 4.37 -3.69
C PRO A 224 18.77 3.23 -2.83
N ILE A 225 18.01 2.84 -1.80
CA ILE A 225 18.37 1.77 -0.85
C ILE A 225 17.60 0.49 -1.16
N ALA A 226 16.29 0.60 -1.26
CA ALA A 226 15.37 -0.49 -1.58
C ALA A 226 14.06 0.08 -2.13
N VAL A 227 13.25 -0.79 -2.74
CA VAL A 227 11.86 -0.53 -3.09
C VAL A 227 10.99 -1.56 -2.41
N TYR A 228 9.95 -1.14 -1.70
CA TYR A 228 8.88 -2.03 -1.25
C TYR A 228 7.68 -1.84 -2.19
N VAL A 229 7.01 -2.94 -2.56
CA VAL A 229 5.78 -2.88 -3.35
C VAL A 229 4.70 -3.76 -2.74
N SER A 230 3.52 -3.18 -2.54
CA SER A 230 2.31 -3.90 -2.14
C SER A 230 1.15 -3.63 -3.11
N LEU A 231 0.12 -4.46 -3.03
CA LEU A 231 -1.18 -4.25 -3.67
C LEU A 231 -2.22 -3.96 -2.60
N ASP A 232 -3.00 -2.89 -2.78
CA ASP A 232 -4.17 -2.58 -1.96
C ASP A 232 -5.33 -3.48 -2.39
N GLU A 233 -5.23 -4.77 -2.08
CA GLU A 233 -6.37 -5.69 -2.21
C GLU A 233 -7.42 -5.36 -1.14
N LEU A 234 -8.65 -5.08 -1.57
CA LEU A 234 -9.80 -5.13 -0.66
C LEU A 234 -9.88 -6.54 -0.05
N PRO A 235 -10.07 -6.68 1.27
CA PRO A 235 -9.94 -7.98 1.93
C PRO A 235 -10.92 -9.00 1.37
N ILE A 236 -10.36 -10.06 0.77
CA ILE A 236 -11.10 -11.15 0.12
C ILE A 236 -12.00 -11.83 1.17
N GLY A 237 -13.28 -11.49 1.16
CA GLY A 237 -14.24 -11.88 2.19
C GLY A 237 -15.30 -10.83 2.52
N ALA A 238 -15.12 -9.58 2.08
CA ALA A 238 -16.13 -8.51 2.17
C ALA A 238 -17.32 -8.75 1.21
N THR A 239 -18.06 -9.84 1.43
CA THR A 239 -19.36 -10.07 0.78
C THR A 239 -20.32 -8.96 1.19
N GLU A 240 -20.89 -8.29 0.19
CA GLU A 240 -21.86 -7.22 0.38
C GLU A 240 -23.12 -7.79 1.04
N LYS A 241 -23.21 -7.69 2.37
CA LYS A 241 -24.41 -8.05 3.12
C LYS A 241 -25.50 -7.02 2.84
N VAL A 242 -26.18 -7.22 1.71
CA VAL A 242 -27.42 -6.53 1.32
C VAL A 242 -28.36 -6.53 2.52
N ARG A 243 -28.46 -5.38 3.19
CA ARG A 243 -29.43 -5.15 4.26
C ARG A 243 -30.79 -4.91 3.61
N THR A 244 -31.44 -5.98 3.17
CA THR A 244 -32.90 -5.96 2.97
C THR A 244 -33.56 -5.71 4.32
N SER A 245 -33.84 -4.46 4.63
CA SER A 245 -34.79 -4.06 5.66
C SER A 245 -36.14 -4.67 5.30
N LYS A 246 -36.54 -5.73 6.01
CA LYS A 246 -37.94 -6.12 6.08
C LYS A 246 -38.64 -5.16 7.03
N GLU A 247 -39.78 -4.65 6.61
CA GLU A 247 -40.68 -3.89 7.48
C GLU A 247 -41.22 -4.80 8.59
N GLU A 248 -41.36 -4.24 9.79
CA GLU A 248 -42.19 -4.83 10.84
C GLU A 248 -43.63 -4.36 10.63
N GLU A 249 -44.59 -5.28 10.58
CA GLU A 249 -46.01 -5.00 10.80
C GLU A 249 -46.56 -5.96 11.88
N PRO A 250 -47.63 -5.57 12.61
CA PRO A 250 -47.70 -5.85 14.05
C PRO A 250 -48.47 -7.12 14.46
N THR A 251 -48.25 -7.52 15.72
CA THR A 251 -48.85 -8.70 16.37
C THR A 251 -50.31 -8.51 16.79
N VAL A 252 -51.16 -9.48 16.43
CA VAL A 252 -52.48 -9.81 17.00
C VAL A 252 -52.63 -11.34 16.89
N GLY A 253 -53.20 -12.11 17.82
CA GLY A 253 -53.72 -11.85 19.18
C GLY A 253 -54.31 -13.16 19.76
N ASP A 254 -54.24 -13.31 21.09
CA ASP A 254 -54.57 -14.48 21.94
C ASP A 254 -55.59 -15.54 21.46
N THR A 255 -55.35 -16.83 21.79
CA THR A 255 -56.14 -17.55 22.83
C THR A 255 -55.62 -18.96 23.20
N GLU A 256 -56.02 -19.44 24.38
CA GLU A 256 -55.62 -20.71 25.02
C GLU A 256 -56.19 -21.98 24.33
N LYS A 257 -55.57 -23.18 24.52
CA LYS A 257 -55.94 -24.11 25.63
C LYS A 257 -55.10 -25.40 25.78
N VAL A 258 -54.96 -25.77 27.05
CA VAL A 258 -54.35 -26.95 27.69
C VAL A 258 -54.84 -28.32 27.17
N ARG A 259 -53.94 -29.31 27.00
CA ARG A 259 -54.03 -30.69 27.59
C ARG A 259 -52.90 -31.68 27.21
N THR A 260 -52.35 -32.31 28.25
CA THR A 260 -51.73 -33.66 28.31
C THR A 260 -52.57 -34.49 29.33
N PRO A 261 -52.26 -35.75 29.74
CA PRO A 261 -51.19 -36.69 29.35
C PRO A 261 -51.65 -38.15 29.07
N LYS A 262 -50.69 -39.04 28.74
CA LYS A 262 -50.47 -40.43 29.24
C LYS A 262 -49.15 -40.95 28.63
N GLU A 263 -48.25 -41.61 29.38
CA GLU A 263 -48.20 -43.06 29.73
C GLU A 263 -48.07 -43.97 28.49
N GLU A 264 -47.34 -45.10 28.52
CA GLU A 264 -46.55 -45.71 29.62
C GLU A 264 -45.09 -45.13 29.70
N ASP A 265 -43.91 -45.79 29.83
CA ASP A 265 -43.42 -47.19 29.84
C ASP A 265 -42.00 -47.29 30.51
N ASP A 266 -41.49 -48.49 30.78
CA ASP A 266 -40.27 -48.86 31.56
C ASP A 266 -39.01 -49.17 30.68
N SER A 267 -37.75 -49.43 31.12
CA SER A 267 -36.99 -49.51 32.40
C SER A 267 -35.49 -49.16 32.11
N GLU A 268 -34.60 -48.71 33.02
CA GLU A 268 -33.98 -49.33 34.22
C GLU A 268 -33.28 -50.71 33.97
N VAL A 269 -32.07 -51.06 34.46
CA VAL A 269 -31.16 -50.59 35.54
C VAL A 269 -29.67 -50.61 35.05
N GLY A 270 -28.72 -50.06 35.83
CA GLY A 270 -27.25 -50.06 35.60
C GLY A 270 -26.54 -51.43 35.78
N GLU A 271 -25.34 -51.55 36.38
CA GLU A 271 -24.45 -50.62 37.08
C GLU A 271 -23.04 -51.25 37.27
N LYS A 272 -21.96 -50.46 37.42
CA LYS A 272 -20.60 -50.87 37.94
C LYS A 272 -19.80 -51.91 37.12
N LEU A 273 -18.54 -52.30 37.44
CA LEU A 273 -17.27 -51.57 37.73
C LEU A 273 -16.08 -52.56 37.56
N ASN A 274 -14.88 -52.07 37.22
CA ASN A 274 -13.58 -52.80 37.23
C ASN A 274 -13.47 -53.94 36.18
N ASP A 275 -12.30 -54.43 35.73
CA ASP A 275 -11.02 -54.69 36.43
C ASP A 275 -9.74 -54.44 35.57
N MET A 276 -8.58 -54.81 36.10
CA MET A 276 -7.22 -54.37 35.70
C MET A 276 -6.54 -55.16 34.56
N GLY A 277 -5.57 -54.49 33.90
CA GLY A 277 -4.22 -55.04 33.76
C GLY A 277 -3.78 -55.52 32.37
N GLY A 278 -2.50 -55.29 32.05
CA GLY A 278 -1.84 -55.79 30.83
C GLY A 278 -0.70 -54.89 30.35
N GLN A 279 0.56 -55.22 30.66
CA GLN A 279 1.75 -54.53 30.13
C GLN A 279 2.42 -55.32 29.01
N ARG A 280 3.06 -54.59 28.07
CA ARG A 280 4.15 -55.08 27.19
C ARG A 280 3.70 -56.12 26.13
N ILE A 281 4.49 -56.46 25.10
CA ILE A 281 5.95 -56.44 24.92
C ILE A 281 6.34 -55.80 23.57
N ASP A 282 7.54 -55.20 23.55
CA ASP A 282 8.19 -54.54 22.41
C ASP A 282 8.62 -55.50 21.28
N LYS A 283 8.78 -54.97 20.06
CA LYS A 283 9.75 -55.48 19.07
C LYS A 283 10.13 -54.44 18.02
#